data_AF-A0A7S2UP62-F1
#
_entry.id   AF-A0A7S2UP62-F1
#
_cell.length_a   1.000
_cell.length_b   1.000
_cell.length_c   1.000
_cell.angle_alpha   90.00
_cell.angle_beta   90.00
_cell.angle_gamma   90.00
#
_symmetry.space_group_name_H-M   'P 1'
#
loop_
_entity.id
_entity.type
_entity.pdbx_description
1 polymer ?
#
loop_
_entity_poly.entity_id
_entity_poly.type
_entity_poly.pdbx_seq_one_letter_code
_entity_poly.pdbx_strand_id
1 'polypeptide(L)'
;TVTNTRVESQVATRELLPPATATLLQPCNHRYLQNPKDKRFKMIRWLRFASAVVWLQLLQCQCHARGLNPDEEGQGSSHSSRSTFSEAEQVFLSMPNATLARRNLRYITSKPHVAGTDGDLEMARFVSNEFKASGIPNVSTFDLDVMLNYPSFEISNKLSIVSSSSSSSRNSHKEKRL
;
A
#
# COMPACT_ATOMS: atom_id res chain seq x y z
N THR A 1 47.08 -16.08 26.13
CA THR A 1 46.65 -15.41 27.36
C THR A 1 45.32 -14.75 27.08
N VAL A 2 44.24 -15.29 27.62
CA VAL A 2 42.85 -14.88 27.36
C VAL A 2 42.45 -13.88 28.44
N THR A 3 42.01 -12.68 28.06
CA THR A 3 41.43 -11.71 29.00
C THR A 3 39.99 -11.44 28.61
N ASN A 4 39.12 -11.96 29.47
CA ASN A 4 37.66 -11.91 29.43
C ASN A 4 37.20 -10.56 30.02
N THR A 5 36.53 -9.73 29.23
CA THR A 5 35.94 -8.47 29.72
C THR A 5 34.43 -8.65 29.94
N ARG A 6 34.08 -8.52 31.22
CA ARG A 6 32.79 -8.63 31.88
C ARG A 6 31.79 -7.57 31.38
N VAL A 7 30.61 -8.04 30.95
CA VAL A 7 29.43 -7.21 30.63
C VAL A 7 28.70 -6.90 31.93
N GLU A 8 28.55 -5.62 32.26
CA GLU A 8 27.65 -5.15 33.32
C GLU A 8 26.27 -4.81 32.73
N SER A 9 25.26 -5.53 33.20
CA SER A 9 23.85 -5.26 32.92
C SER A 9 23.35 -4.12 33.81
N GLN A 10 22.86 -3.04 33.23
CA GLN A 10 22.06 -2.06 33.96
C GLN A 10 20.58 -2.23 33.61
N VAL A 11 19.85 -2.75 34.58
CA VAL A 11 18.39 -2.74 34.69
C VAL A 11 18.00 -1.37 35.24
N ALA A 12 17.31 -0.54 34.46
CA ALA A 12 16.76 0.73 34.90
C ALA A 12 15.31 0.88 34.43
N THR A 13 14.41 0.59 35.36
CA THR A 13 13.15 1.28 35.68
C THR A 13 12.26 1.81 34.55
N ARG A 14 11.09 1.18 34.43
CA ARG A 14 9.86 1.70 33.83
C ARG A 14 9.45 3.03 34.49
N GLU A 15 9.51 4.12 33.75
CA GLU A 15 8.80 5.37 34.06
C GLU A 15 7.44 5.42 33.35
N LEU A 16 6.46 5.94 34.07
CA LEU A 16 5.04 5.94 33.77
C LEU A 16 4.66 6.95 32.67
N LEU A 17 3.75 6.52 31.78
CA LEU A 17 3.01 7.42 30.90
C LEU A 17 2.09 8.36 31.72
N PRO A 18 2.05 9.68 31.43
CA PRO A 18 1.01 10.56 31.91
C PRO A 18 -0.31 10.41 31.12
N PRO A 19 -1.47 10.67 31.76
CA PRO A 19 -2.81 10.40 31.20
C PRO A 19 -3.25 11.40 30.13
N ALA A 20 -4.05 10.87 29.20
CA ALA A 20 -4.72 11.57 28.11
C ALA A 20 -5.57 12.76 28.59
N THR A 21 -5.25 13.96 28.08
CA THR A 21 -6.12 15.13 28.17
C THR A 21 -7.08 15.16 26.99
N ALA A 22 -8.31 14.76 27.27
CA ALA A 22 -9.46 14.93 26.39
C ALA A 22 -9.70 16.42 26.11
N THR A 23 -9.49 16.84 24.86
CA THR A 23 -9.88 18.18 24.41
C THR A 23 -11.34 18.16 24.01
N LEU A 24 -12.13 18.82 24.86
CA LEU A 24 -13.55 19.13 24.73
C LEU A 24 -13.88 19.80 23.40
N LEU A 25 -14.84 19.22 22.68
CA LEU A 25 -15.56 19.84 21.56
C LEU A 25 -16.26 21.12 22.04
N GLN A 26 -15.89 22.27 21.49
CA GLN A 26 -16.70 23.48 21.59
C GLN A 26 -17.74 23.52 20.45
N PRO A 27 -19.02 23.79 20.75
CA PRO A 27 -20.01 24.09 19.72
C PRO A 27 -19.93 25.57 19.30
N CYS A 28 -19.65 25.82 18.02
CA CYS A 28 -19.79 27.14 17.41
C CYS A 28 -21.28 27.47 17.19
N ASN A 29 -21.89 28.19 18.13
CA ASN A 29 -23.19 28.84 17.91
C ASN A 29 -22.99 30.16 17.16
N HIS A 30 -22.92 30.10 15.82
CA HIS A 30 -22.99 31.31 14.99
C HIS A 30 -24.46 31.68 14.74
N ARG A 31 -24.98 32.57 15.59
CA ARG A 31 -26.29 33.22 15.43
C ARG A 31 -26.24 34.16 14.22
N TYR A 32 -26.86 33.78 13.10
CA TYR A 32 -26.99 34.62 11.91
C TYR A 32 -28.39 35.24 11.88
N LEU A 33 -28.51 36.51 12.28
CA LEU A 33 -29.74 37.29 12.06
C LEU A 33 -29.79 37.69 10.58
N GLN A 34 -30.69 37.07 9.82
CA GLN A 34 -30.91 37.40 8.41
C GLN A 34 -31.88 38.60 8.30
N ASN A 35 -31.35 39.74 7.87
CA ASN A 35 -32.14 40.91 7.46
C ASN A 35 -32.71 40.68 6.04
N PRO A 36 -34.04 40.71 5.82
CA PRO A 36 -34.66 40.35 4.54
C PRO A 36 -34.53 41.40 3.43
N LYS A 37 -33.95 42.59 3.69
CA LYS A 37 -33.89 43.68 2.70
C LYS A 37 -32.73 43.60 1.70
N ASP A 38 -31.75 42.71 1.93
CA ASP A 38 -30.55 42.59 1.07
C ASP A 38 -30.71 41.62 -0.13
N LYS A 39 -31.82 40.90 -0.21
CA LYS A 39 -32.01 39.84 -1.22
C LYS A 39 -32.23 40.39 -2.63
N ARG A 40 -32.81 41.60 -2.75
CA ARG A 40 -33.14 42.18 -4.06
C ARG A 40 -31.92 42.76 -4.80
N PHE A 41 -30.93 43.30 -4.09
CA PHE A 41 -29.70 43.84 -4.69
C PHE A 41 -28.70 42.76 -5.10
N LYS A 42 -28.64 41.63 -4.38
CA LYS A 42 -27.74 40.51 -4.71
C LYS A 42 -28.19 39.75 -5.96
N MET A 43 -29.50 39.68 -6.22
CA MET A 43 -30.08 38.96 -7.35
C MET A 43 -29.72 39.60 -8.70
N ILE A 44 -29.73 40.93 -8.78
CA ILE A 44 -29.40 41.66 -10.02
C ILE A 44 -27.90 41.56 -10.35
N ARG A 45 -27.02 41.55 -9.33
CA ARG A 45 -25.58 41.33 -9.55
C ARG A 45 -25.29 39.91 -10.04
N TRP A 46 -25.96 38.90 -9.47
CA TRP A 46 -25.83 37.50 -9.90
C TRP A 46 -26.30 37.27 -11.35
N LEU A 47 -27.40 37.90 -11.77
CA LEU A 47 -27.89 37.81 -13.15
C LEU A 47 -26.89 38.36 -14.18
N ARG A 48 -26.16 39.44 -13.85
CA ARG A 48 -25.12 39.99 -14.75
C ARG A 48 -23.86 39.10 -14.82
N PHE A 49 -23.47 38.47 -13.72
CA PHE A 49 -22.34 37.53 -13.71
C PHE A 49 -22.67 36.22 -14.44
N ALA A 50 -23.86 35.66 -14.24
CA ALA A 50 -24.29 34.44 -14.93
C ALA A 50 -24.35 34.64 -16.45
N SER A 51 -24.88 35.78 -16.91
CA SER A 51 -24.89 36.14 -18.33
C SER A 51 -23.48 36.23 -18.90
N ALA A 52 -22.54 36.89 -18.21
CA ALA A 52 -21.16 37.00 -18.69
C ALA A 52 -20.44 35.65 -18.82
N VAL A 53 -20.68 34.70 -17.90
CA VAL A 53 -20.10 33.35 -17.98
C VAL A 53 -20.70 32.54 -19.14
N VAL A 54 -22.01 32.63 -19.36
CA VAL A 54 -22.68 31.98 -20.51
C VAL A 54 -22.18 32.56 -21.83
N TRP A 55 -22.03 33.88 -21.94
CA TRP A 55 -21.45 34.52 -23.12
C TRP A 55 -19.97 34.15 -23.34
N LEU A 56 -19.19 34.01 -22.26
CA LEU A 56 -17.79 33.56 -22.35
C LEU A 56 -17.69 32.09 -22.80
N GLN A 57 -18.60 31.22 -22.34
CA GLN A 57 -18.68 29.82 -22.79
C GLN A 57 -19.16 29.69 -24.23
N LEU A 58 -20.12 30.52 -24.67
CA LEU A 58 -20.53 30.56 -26.08
C LEU A 58 -19.43 31.12 -27.00
N LEU A 59 -18.60 32.05 -26.52
CA LEU A 59 -17.45 32.56 -27.28
C LEU A 59 -16.35 31.50 -27.45
N GLN A 60 -16.16 30.61 -26.47
CA GLN A 60 -15.19 29.50 -26.59
C GLN A 60 -15.69 28.38 -27.53
N CYS A 61 -17.00 28.17 -27.66
CA CYS A 61 -17.55 27.17 -28.58
C CYS A 61 -17.46 27.57 -30.07
N GLN A 62 -17.40 28.87 -30.39
CA GLN A 62 -17.26 29.34 -31.79
C GLN A 62 -15.84 29.14 -32.36
N CYS A 63 -14.85 28.81 -31.51
CA CYS A 63 -13.47 28.57 -31.93
C CYS A 63 -13.14 27.08 -32.19
N HIS A 64 -14.04 26.14 -31.86
CA HIS A 64 -13.81 24.69 -32.01
C HIS A 64 -14.50 24.05 -33.22
N ALA A 65 -15.23 24.82 -34.03
CA ALA A 65 -15.96 24.32 -35.20
C ALA A 65 -15.24 24.56 -36.54
N ARG A 66 -13.92 24.35 -36.60
CA ARG A 66 -13.17 24.15 -37.85
C ARG A 66 -12.15 23.02 -37.66
N GLY A 67 -12.62 21.78 -37.81
CA GLY A 67 -11.75 20.62 -37.76
C GLY A 67 -12.44 19.25 -37.71
N LEU A 68 -13.64 19.09 -38.27
CA LEU A 68 -14.24 17.77 -38.46
C LEU A 68 -14.56 17.58 -39.95
N ASN A 69 -13.67 16.86 -40.63
CA ASN A 69 -13.98 16.19 -41.89
C ASN A 69 -14.83 14.96 -41.56
N PRO A 70 -16.04 14.81 -42.10
CA PRO A 70 -16.86 13.62 -41.91
C PRO A 70 -16.69 12.70 -43.11
N ASP A 71 -15.66 11.86 -43.08
CA ASP A 71 -15.58 10.69 -43.95
C ASP A 71 -15.73 9.46 -43.04
N GLU A 72 -16.98 9.16 -42.67
CA GLU A 72 -17.35 7.83 -42.18
C GLU A 72 -17.30 6.84 -43.34
N GLU A 73 -16.52 5.77 -43.20
CA GLU A 73 -16.96 4.43 -43.61
C GLU A 73 -16.36 3.41 -42.63
N GLY A 74 -17.25 2.72 -41.91
CA GLY A 74 -16.90 1.82 -40.82
C GLY A 74 -16.18 0.55 -41.27
N GLN A 75 -15.17 0.14 -40.50
CA GLN A 75 -14.64 -1.22 -40.49
C GLN A 75 -14.36 -1.63 -39.04
N GLY A 76 -14.81 -2.83 -38.70
CA GLY A 76 -15.05 -3.31 -37.34
C GLY A 76 -13.85 -3.26 -36.40
N SER A 77 -14.16 -3.22 -35.10
CA SER A 77 -13.23 -3.50 -34.00
C SER A 77 -12.62 -4.89 -34.14
N SER A 78 -11.53 -4.97 -34.91
CA SER A 78 -10.49 -5.95 -34.69
C SER A 78 -9.52 -5.33 -33.68
N HIS A 79 -9.30 -6.00 -32.56
CA HIS A 79 -8.32 -5.63 -31.54
C HIS A 79 -6.89 -5.70 -32.10
N SER A 80 -6.50 -4.74 -32.95
CA SER A 80 -5.14 -4.64 -33.48
C SER A 80 -4.72 -3.20 -33.81
N SER A 81 -5.30 -2.19 -33.15
CA SER A 81 -4.65 -0.87 -33.11
C SER A 81 -3.41 -0.99 -32.23
N ARG A 82 -2.31 -1.43 -32.84
CA ARG A 82 -0.97 -1.37 -32.28
C ARG A 82 -0.63 0.12 -32.13
N SER A 83 -1.05 0.72 -31.02
CA SER A 83 -0.62 2.06 -30.63
C SER A 83 0.89 2.04 -30.61
N THR A 84 1.50 2.84 -31.48
CA THR A 84 2.95 3.04 -31.47
C THR A 84 3.32 3.62 -30.11
N PHE A 85 4.14 2.90 -29.35
CA PHE A 85 4.62 3.37 -28.05
C PHE A 85 5.28 4.74 -28.19
N SER A 86 5.03 5.62 -27.23
CA SER A 86 5.75 6.89 -27.10
C SER A 86 7.25 6.64 -26.92
N GLU A 87 8.08 7.65 -27.18
CA GLU A 87 9.54 7.54 -26.99
C GLU A 87 9.91 7.12 -25.56
N ALA A 88 9.24 7.70 -24.55
CA ALA A 88 9.47 7.36 -23.15
C ALA A 88 9.11 5.89 -22.83
N GLU A 89 8.02 5.38 -23.41
CA GLU A 89 7.63 3.97 -23.28
C GLU A 89 8.65 3.04 -23.94
N GLN A 90 9.17 3.40 -25.12
CA GLN A 90 10.21 2.62 -25.78
C GLN A 90 11.49 2.54 -24.92
N VAL A 91 11.89 3.66 -24.30
CA VAL A 91 13.01 3.66 -23.35
C VAL A 91 12.72 2.76 -22.16
N PHE A 92 11.55 2.85 -21.54
CA PHE A 92 11.18 1.99 -20.41
C PHE A 92 11.19 0.50 -20.79
N LEU A 93 10.64 0.14 -21.95
CA LEU A 93 10.64 -1.24 -22.46
C LEU A 93 12.05 -1.79 -22.71
N SER A 94 13.04 -0.93 -22.91
CA SER A 94 14.45 -1.32 -23.09
C SER A 94 15.20 -1.56 -21.77
N MET A 95 14.66 -1.11 -20.63
CA MET A 95 15.34 -1.19 -19.32
C MET A 95 15.46 -2.62 -18.75
N PRO A 96 14.47 -3.52 -18.87
CA PRO A 96 14.56 -4.86 -18.29
C PRO A 96 15.76 -5.65 -18.83
N ASN A 97 16.61 -6.13 -17.91
CA ASN A 97 17.82 -6.87 -18.25
C ASN A 97 17.87 -8.22 -17.52
N ALA A 98 17.82 -9.33 -18.27
CA ALA A 98 17.79 -10.68 -17.73
C ALA A 98 19.04 -11.04 -16.90
N THR A 99 20.21 -10.52 -17.27
CA THR A 99 21.47 -10.77 -16.55
C THR A 99 21.47 -10.09 -15.19
N LEU A 100 21.00 -8.84 -15.12
CA LEU A 100 20.84 -8.11 -13.87
C LEU A 100 19.79 -8.79 -12.97
N ALA A 101 18.64 -9.17 -13.54
CA ALA A 101 17.60 -9.89 -12.81
C ALA A 101 18.14 -11.20 -12.20
N ARG A 102 18.90 -11.99 -12.98
CA ARG A 102 19.53 -13.23 -12.51
C ARG A 102 20.51 -13.00 -11.36
N ARG A 103 21.36 -11.97 -11.48
CA ARG A 103 22.33 -11.60 -10.44
C ARG A 103 21.61 -11.21 -9.15
N ASN A 104 20.61 -10.34 -9.25
CA ASN A 104 19.87 -9.84 -8.10
C ASN A 104 19.06 -10.95 -7.43
N LEU A 105 18.40 -11.80 -8.21
CA LEU A 105 17.69 -12.98 -7.67
C LEU A 105 18.64 -13.92 -6.93
N ARG A 106 19.83 -14.18 -7.47
CA ARG A 106 20.82 -15.04 -6.82
C ARG A 106 21.30 -14.44 -5.49
N TYR A 107 21.49 -13.13 -5.41
CA TYR A 107 21.84 -12.45 -4.16
C TYR A 107 20.70 -12.53 -3.14
N ILE A 108 19.50 -12.15 -3.54
CA ILE A 108 18.31 -12.07 -2.69
C ILE A 108 17.94 -13.43 -2.08
N THR A 109 18.18 -14.52 -2.81
CA THR A 109 17.88 -15.89 -2.37
C THR A 109 19.07 -16.60 -1.69
N SER A 110 20.22 -15.94 -1.55
CA SER A 110 21.43 -16.58 -1.00
C SER A 110 21.39 -16.80 0.51
N LYS A 111 20.55 -16.07 1.23
CA LYS A 111 20.43 -16.11 2.69
C LYS A 111 18.96 -16.10 3.12
N PRO A 112 18.60 -16.80 4.21
CA PRO A 112 17.29 -16.64 4.85
C PRO A 112 17.09 -15.19 5.32
N HIS A 113 15.92 -14.61 5.04
CA HIS A 113 15.58 -13.22 5.36
C HIS A 113 14.14 -13.16 5.89
N VAL A 114 13.89 -13.90 6.96
CA VAL A 114 12.58 -13.89 7.63
C VAL A 114 12.42 -12.56 8.36
N ALA A 115 11.21 -11.99 8.37
CA ALA A 115 10.95 -10.64 8.89
C ALA A 115 11.57 -10.40 10.28
N GLY A 116 12.26 -9.28 10.50
CA GLY A 116 12.85 -8.97 11.81
C GLY A 116 14.02 -9.87 12.24
N THR A 117 14.58 -10.68 11.32
CA THR A 117 15.89 -11.34 11.51
C THR A 117 17.01 -10.48 10.91
N ASP A 118 18.27 -10.76 11.26
CA ASP A 118 19.43 -10.04 10.69
C ASP A 118 19.51 -10.14 9.16
N GLY A 119 19.06 -11.27 8.59
CA GLY A 119 19.01 -11.46 7.14
C GLY A 119 18.01 -10.54 6.44
N ASP A 120 16.89 -10.23 7.10
CA ASP A 120 15.90 -9.26 6.62
C ASP A 120 16.44 -7.83 6.67
N LEU A 121 17.19 -7.49 7.72
CA LEU A 121 17.88 -6.20 7.80
C LEU A 121 18.96 -6.05 6.71
N GLU A 122 19.74 -7.11 6.45
CA GLU A 122 20.71 -7.14 5.35
C GLU A 122 20.03 -6.95 3.99
N MET A 123 18.88 -7.59 3.78
CA MET A 123 18.07 -7.42 2.58
C MET A 123 17.58 -5.97 2.41
N ALA A 124 17.01 -5.38 3.46
CA ALA A 124 16.51 -4.01 3.42
C ALA A 124 17.63 -3.02 3.06
N ARG A 125 18.84 -3.22 3.61
CA ARG A 125 20.03 -2.43 3.27
C ARG A 125 20.46 -2.62 1.83
N PHE A 126 20.45 -3.87 1.32
CA PHE A 126 20.75 -4.14 -0.07
C PHE A 126 19.82 -3.39 -1.03
N VAL A 127 18.50 -3.48 -0.81
CA VAL A 127 17.50 -2.77 -1.64
C VAL A 127 17.68 -1.25 -1.53
N SER A 128 17.89 -0.72 -0.33
CA SER A 128 18.17 0.70 -0.12
C SER A 128 19.38 1.18 -0.93
N ASN A 129 20.45 0.38 -0.94
CA ASN A 129 21.67 0.69 -1.68
C ASN A 129 21.46 0.62 -3.20
N GLU A 130 20.72 -0.37 -3.72
CA GLU A 130 20.38 -0.47 -5.14
C GLU A 130 19.54 0.73 -5.61
N PHE A 131 18.60 1.21 -4.78
CA PHE A 131 17.81 2.41 -5.09
C PHE A 131 18.67 3.68 -5.11
N LYS A 132 19.57 3.85 -4.14
CA LYS A 132 20.51 4.97 -4.12
C LYS A 132 21.45 4.93 -5.33
N ALA A 133 21.98 3.74 -5.66
CA ALA A 133 22.85 3.53 -6.81
C ALA A 133 22.13 3.80 -8.14
N SER A 134 20.81 3.59 -8.20
CA SER A 134 19.97 3.91 -9.36
C SER A 134 19.62 5.39 -9.47
N GLY A 135 20.05 6.23 -8.53
CA GLY A 135 19.81 7.68 -8.53
C GLY A 135 18.45 8.10 -7.97
N ILE A 136 17.74 7.21 -7.27
CA ILE A 136 16.48 7.58 -6.59
C ILE A 136 16.82 8.50 -5.41
N PRO A 137 16.30 9.75 -5.38
CA PRO A 137 16.54 10.65 -4.27
C PRO A 137 15.75 10.21 -3.04
N ASN A 138 16.26 10.55 -1.84
CA ASN A 138 15.53 10.40 -0.57
C ASN A 138 15.11 8.95 -0.21
N VAL A 139 16.06 8.01 -0.24
CA VAL A 139 15.81 6.63 0.20
C VAL A 139 16.05 6.51 1.71
N SER A 140 15.01 6.13 2.46
CA SER A 140 15.06 5.89 3.91
C SER A 140 14.46 4.53 4.28
N THR A 141 14.88 3.98 5.41
CA THR A 141 14.32 2.77 6.03
C THR A 141 13.74 3.14 7.39
N PHE A 142 12.59 2.55 7.75
CA PHE A 142 11.91 2.80 9.02
C PHE A 142 11.70 1.48 9.74
N ASP A 143 12.04 1.47 11.02
CA ASP A 143 11.83 0.31 11.88
C ASP A 143 10.45 0.44 12.54
N LEU A 144 9.71 -0.68 12.57
CA LEU A 144 8.40 -0.77 13.19
C LEU A 144 8.43 -1.87 14.24
N ASP A 145 7.98 -1.55 15.45
CA ASP A 145 7.79 -2.54 16.50
C ASP A 145 6.44 -3.24 16.30
N VAL A 146 6.50 -4.48 15.84
CA VAL A 146 5.34 -5.30 15.51
C VAL A 146 5.46 -6.66 16.17
N MET A 147 4.32 -7.22 16.59
CA MET A 147 4.28 -8.55 17.15
C MET A 147 4.41 -9.60 16.04
N LEU A 148 5.54 -10.31 16.01
CA LEU A 148 5.79 -11.43 15.10
C LEU A 148 5.65 -12.77 15.85
N ASN A 149 5.26 -13.83 15.15
CA ASN A 149 5.11 -15.16 15.72
C ASN A 149 6.14 -16.11 15.11
N TYR A 150 7.04 -16.63 15.95
CA TYR A 150 8.07 -17.59 15.57
C TYR A 150 7.89 -18.93 16.30
N PRO A 151 8.22 -20.06 15.68
CA PRO A 151 8.31 -21.31 16.40
C PRO A 151 9.40 -21.23 17.48
N SER A 152 9.24 -21.98 18.56
CA SER A 152 10.31 -22.13 19.55
C SER A 152 11.49 -22.86 18.92
N PHE A 153 12.70 -22.33 19.13
CA PHE A 153 13.95 -22.99 18.73
C PHE A 153 14.31 -24.15 19.66
N GLU A 154 13.80 -24.15 20.89
CA GLU A 154 14.04 -25.20 21.88
C GLU A 154 13.04 -26.36 21.73
N ILE A 155 11.78 -26.05 21.37
CA ILE A 155 10.69 -27.02 21.26
C ILE A 155 10.20 -27.05 19.81
N SER A 156 10.63 -28.07 19.08
CA SER A 156 10.17 -28.30 17.70
C SER A 156 8.69 -28.70 17.68
N ASN A 157 7.92 -28.14 16.74
CA ASN A 157 6.58 -28.63 16.43
C ASN A 157 6.66 -30.06 15.87
N LYS A 158 5.90 -30.99 16.46
CA LYS A 158 5.87 -32.41 16.05
C LYS A 158 4.45 -32.86 15.75
N LEU A 159 4.31 -33.66 14.70
CA LEU A 159 3.07 -34.37 14.37
C LEU A 159 3.34 -35.87 14.47
N SER A 160 2.46 -36.61 15.14
CA SER A 160 2.55 -38.06 15.29
C SER A 160 1.20 -38.71 15.06
N ILE A 161 1.17 -39.78 14.26
CA ILE A 161 -0.03 -40.62 14.10
C ILE A 161 -0.14 -41.49 15.36
N VAL A 162 -1.22 -41.31 16.11
CA VAL A 162 -1.51 -42.13 17.29
C VAL A 162 -2.40 -43.29 16.84
N SER A 163 -1.93 -44.52 16.99
CA SER A 163 -2.76 -45.71 16.74
C SER A 163 -3.85 -45.83 17.81
N SER A 164 -5.08 -46.16 17.40
CA SER A 164 -6.20 -46.41 18.30
C SER A 164 -6.10 -47.78 19.01
N SER A 165 -5.02 -48.03 19.76
CA SER A 165 -4.85 -49.29 20.49
C SER A 165 -5.57 -49.34 21.85
N SER A 166 -6.53 -48.44 22.14
CA SER A 166 -7.38 -48.55 23.34
C SER A 166 -8.65 -47.68 23.31
N SER A 167 -9.41 -47.67 22.20
CA SER A 167 -10.77 -47.09 22.19
C SER A 167 -11.66 -47.67 21.09
N SER A 168 -11.85 -48.99 21.12
CA SER A 168 -12.99 -49.61 20.42
C SER A 168 -13.53 -50.78 21.23
N SER A 169 -14.24 -50.48 22.32
CA SER A 169 -15.30 -51.37 22.79
C SER A 169 -16.41 -51.32 21.74
N ARG A 170 -16.26 -52.11 20.66
CA ARG A 170 -17.38 -52.44 19.78
C ARG A 170 -18.22 -53.43 20.55
N ASN A 171 -19.35 -52.97 21.10
CA ASN A 171 -20.37 -53.87 21.61
C ASN A 171 -20.78 -54.82 20.47
N SER A 172 -20.37 -56.08 20.56
CA SER A 172 -20.78 -57.13 19.65
C SER A 172 -22.27 -57.38 19.87
N HIS A 173 -23.12 -56.83 18.99
CA HIS A 173 -24.52 -57.17 18.95
C HIS A 173 -24.62 -58.62 18.44
N LYS A 174 -24.86 -59.56 19.35
CA LYS A 174 -25.13 -60.97 19.02
C LYS A 174 -26.47 -61.04 18.28
N GLU A 175 -26.41 -61.06 16.96
CA GLU A 175 -27.55 -61.44 16.13
C GLU A 175 -27.76 -62.96 16.28
N LYS A 176 -28.74 -63.34 17.10
CA LYS A 176 -29.24 -64.72 17.19
C LYS A 176 -30.09 -64.99 15.96
N ARG A 177 -29.57 -65.72 14.99
CA ARG A 177 -30.40 -66.45 14.01
C ARG A 177 -31.03 -67.66 14.70
N LEU A 178 -32.36 -67.73 14.64
CA LEU A 178 -33.17 -68.94 14.74
C LEU A 178 -33.69 -69.26 13.34
#